data_AF-A0A1T4KBJ5-F1
#
_entry.id   AF-A0A1T4KBJ5-F1
#
_cell.length_a   1.000
_cell.length_b   1.000
_cell.length_c   1.000
_cell.angle_alpha   90.00
_cell.angle_beta   90.00
_cell.angle_gamma   90.00
#
_symmetry.space_group_name_H-M   'P 1'
#
loop_
_entity.id
_entity.type
_entity.pdbx_description
1 polymer ?
#
loop_
_entity_poly.entity_id
_entity_poly.type
_entity_poly.pdbx_seq_one_letter_code
_entity_poly.pdbx_strand_id
1 'polypeptide(L)'
;MEQALKMQLLEILKKQSSLLDEILVAQKNVHECVVKRVWLELENGLEKMRGLSDEFAELDGCREKLSSEVNFNSEKEIAGLVREVKAKLLKSKIENKILNEYIFNTRKFLKGIFEEVLPERRNTVYSHYGKIVKPELHNVVIDQIV
;
A
#
# COMPACT_ATOMS: atom_id res chain seq x y z
N MET A 1 23.61 27.01 21.41
CA MET A 1 23.44 25.68 20.77
C MET A 1 21.98 25.26 20.74
N GLU A 2 21.24 25.31 21.85
CA GLU A 2 19.82 24.91 21.87
C GLU A 2 18.92 25.66 20.87
N GLN A 3 19.09 26.97 20.69
CA GLN A 3 18.28 27.76 19.74
C GLN A 3 18.50 27.36 18.27
N ALA A 4 19.70 26.90 17.91
CA ALA A 4 19.98 26.43 16.56
C ALA A 4 19.30 25.09 16.28
N LEU A 5 19.33 24.17 17.25
CA LEU A 5 18.64 22.87 17.19
C LEU A 5 17.11 23.04 17.11
N LYS A 6 16.55 24.04 17.82
CA LYS A 6 15.13 24.41 17.73
C LYS A 6 14.72 24.85 16.33
N MET A 7 15.50 25.72 15.71
CA MET A 7 15.22 26.19 14.34
C MET A 7 15.27 25.04 13.33
N GLN A 8 16.25 24.14 13.46
CA GLN A 8 16.35 22.95 12.61
C GLN A 8 15.14 22.02 12.77
N LEU A 9 14.68 21.80 14.00
CA LEU A 9 13.47 21.00 14.24
C LEU A 9 12.21 21.64 13.63
N LEU A 10 12.06 22.95 13.76
CA LEU A 10 10.94 23.69 13.14
C LEU A 10 10.96 23.57 11.62
N GLU A 11 12.13 23.65 11.00
CA GLU A 11 12.28 23.48 9.56
C GLU A 11 11.92 22.06 9.11
N ILE A 12 12.39 21.04 9.84
CA ILE A 12 12.05 19.63 9.58
C ILE A 12 10.54 19.42 9.69
N LEU A 13 9.88 19.94 10.73
CA LEU A 13 8.44 19.79 10.91
C LEU A 13 7.65 20.47 9.78
N LYS A 14 8.09 21.64 9.31
CA LYS A 14 7.48 22.30 8.15
C LYS A 14 7.64 21.49 6.87
N LYS A 15 8.84 20.94 6.63
CA LYS A 15 9.11 20.05 5.49
C LYS A 15 8.25 18.78 5.56
N GLN A 16 8.16 18.14 6.72
CA GLN A 16 7.27 17.00 6.95
C GLN A 16 5.80 17.32 6.66
N SER A 17 5.33 18.50 7.08
CA SER A 17 3.95 18.94 6.84
C SER A 17 3.67 19.15 5.34
N SER A 18 4.58 19.81 4.61
CA SER A 18 4.49 20.01 3.16
C SER A 18 4.50 18.68 2.41
N LEU A 19 5.43 17.79 2.79
CA LEU A 19 5.60 16.50 2.14
C LEU A 19 4.40 15.59 2.37
N LEU A 20 3.77 15.64 3.54
CA LEU A 20 2.50 14.95 3.79
C LEU A 20 1.35 15.50 2.92
N ASP A 21 1.31 16.79 2.64
CA ASP A 21 0.30 17.35 1.71
C ASP A 21 0.54 16.82 0.29
N GLU A 22 1.79 16.70 -0.14
CA GLU A 22 2.14 16.11 -1.44
C GLU A 22 1.79 14.62 -1.51
N ILE A 23 2.05 13.85 -0.44
CA ILE A 23 1.63 12.44 -0.33
C ILE A 23 0.10 12.33 -0.43
N LEU A 24 -0.65 13.19 0.25
CA LEU A 24 -2.12 13.17 0.19
C LEU A 24 -2.64 13.45 -1.23
N VAL A 25 -2.00 14.36 -1.97
CA VAL A 25 -2.34 14.61 -3.38
C VAL A 25 -2.00 13.39 -4.24
N ALA A 26 -0.82 12.80 -4.06
CA ALA A 26 -0.41 11.60 -4.78
C ALA A 26 -1.35 10.42 -4.52
N GLN A 27 -1.78 10.21 -3.27
CA GLN A 27 -2.74 9.18 -2.88
C GLN A 27 -4.10 9.36 -3.58
N LYS A 28 -4.60 10.59 -3.66
CA LYS A 28 -5.83 10.89 -4.40
C LYS A 28 -5.69 10.60 -5.89
N ASN A 29 -4.55 10.98 -6.48
CA ASN A 29 -4.29 10.70 -7.89
C ASN A 29 -4.21 9.19 -8.15
N VAL A 30 -3.55 8.43 -7.28
CA VAL A 30 -3.50 6.96 -7.35
C VAL A 30 -4.91 6.36 -7.25
N HIS A 31 -5.74 6.84 -6.32
CA HIS A 31 -7.12 6.40 -6.21
C HIS A 31 -7.93 6.69 -7.49
N GLU A 32 -7.80 7.89 -8.06
CA GLU A 32 -8.45 8.22 -9.33
C GLU A 32 -7.97 7.36 -10.50
N CYS A 33 -6.67 7.07 -10.59
CA CYS A 33 -6.11 6.21 -11.64
C CYS A 33 -6.67 4.80 -11.55
N VAL A 34 -6.81 4.26 -10.33
CA VAL A 34 -7.41 2.95 -10.09
C VAL A 34 -8.89 2.93 -10.50
N VAL A 35 -9.65 3.97 -10.15
CA VAL A 35 -11.08 4.09 -10.51
C VAL A 35 -11.26 4.23 -12.03
N LYS A 36 -10.45 5.06 -12.68
CA LYS A 36 -10.48 5.32 -14.13
C LYS A 36 -9.77 4.22 -14.96
N ARG A 37 -9.12 3.25 -14.29
CA ARG A 37 -8.35 2.15 -14.90
C ARG A 37 -7.20 2.63 -15.79
N VAL A 38 -6.55 3.74 -15.41
CA VAL A 38 -5.40 4.31 -16.12
C VAL A 38 -4.11 3.74 -15.51
N TRP A 39 -3.63 2.64 -16.07
CA TRP A 39 -2.54 1.85 -15.48
C TRP A 39 -1.15 2.49 -15.59
N LEU A 40 -0.91 3.26 -16.65
CA LEU A 40 0.39 3.89 -16.91
C LEU A 40 0.65 5.06 -15.96
N GLU A 41 -0.39 5.84 -15.66
CA GLU A 41 -0.33 6.91 -14.66
C GLU A 41 -0.31 6.36 -13.23
N LEU A 42 -0.91 5.18 -13.01
CA LEU A 42 -0.86 4.49 -11.72
C LEU A 42 0.57 4.12 -11.34
N GLU A 43 1.35 3.55 -12.26
CA GLU A 43 2.74 3.13 -12.00
C GLU A 43 3.61 4.35 -11.63
N ASN A 44 3.53 5.42 -12.42
CA ASN A 44 4.20 6.70 -12.12
C ASN A 44 3.77 7.29 -10.77
N GLY A 45 2.46 7.21 -10.45
CA GLY A 45 1.91 7.68 -9.19
C GLY A 45 2.42 6.89 -7.98
N LEU A 46 2.57 5.56 -8.13
CA LEU A 46 3.11 4.68 -7.10
C LEU A 46 4.61 4.91 -6.87
N GLU A 47 5.40 5.07 -7.94
CA GLU A 47 6.82 5.42 -7.82
C GLU A 47 7.02 6.77 -7.12
N LYS A 48 6.24 7.78 -7.51
CA LYS A 48 6.27 9.09 -6.85
C LYS A 48 5.90 8.98 -5.36
N MET A 49 4.85 8.23 -5.04
CA MET A 49 4.42 8.02 -3.66
C MET A 49 5.49 7.27 -2.84
N ARG A 50 6.20 6.32 -3.44
CA ARG A 50 7.32 5.63 -2.80
C ARG A 50 8.46 6.58 -2.48
N GLY A 51 8.90 7.39 -3.46
CA GLY A 51 9.97 8.37 -3.26
C GLY A 51 9.64 9.38 -2.14
N LEU A 52 8.42 9.92 -2.15
CA LEU A 52 7.96 10.81 -1.07
C LEU A 52 7.91 10.09 0.29
N SER A 53 7.49 8.83 0.33
CA SER A 53 7.45 8.07 1.58
C SER A 53 8.84 7.79 2.15
N ASP A 54 9.82 7.51 1.29
CA ASP A 54 11.21 7.31 1.66
C ASP A 54 11.81 8.63 2.23
N GLU A 55 11.57 9.76 1.55
CA GLU A 55 11.99 11.09 2.04
C GLU A 55 11.33 11.45 3.37
N PHE A 56 10.05 11.10 3.56
CA PHE A 56 9.38 11.27 4.85
C PHE A 56 10.07 10.45 5.95
N ALA A 57 10.45 9.20 5.66
CA ALA A 57 11.09 8.31 6.62
C ALA A 57 12.48 8.83 7.05
N GLU A 58 13.25 9.40 6.12
CA GLU A 58 14.53 10.05 6.42
C GLU A 58 14.33 11.26 7.34
N LEU A 59 13.36 12.12 7.03
CA LEU A 59 13.04 13.29 7.86
C LEU A 59 12.55 12.88 9.26
N ASP A 60 11.77 11.80 9.37
CA ASP A 60 11.30 11.29 10.67
C ASP A 60 12.45 10.74 11.51
N GLY A 61 13.40 10.02 10.89
CA GLY A 61 14.61 9.56 11.56
C GLY A 61 15.50 10.72 12.04
N CYS A 62 15.62 11.79 11.25
CA CYS A 62 16.31 13.01 11.67
C CYS A 62 15.59 13.70 12.84
N ARG A 63 14.26 13.77 12.80
CA ARG A 63 13.45 14.33 13.90
C ARG A 63 13.62 13.52 15.19
N GLU A 64 13.62 12.19 15.12
CA GLU A 64 13.78 11.32 16.30
C GLU A 64 15.13 11.57 16.99
N LYS A 65 16.22 11.63 16.21
CA LYS A 65 17.56 11.95 16.73
C LYS A 65 17.58 13.31 17.44
N LEU A 66 17.06 14.35 16.80
CA LEU A 66 17.01 15.69 17.40
C LEU A 66 16.10 15.76 18.63
N SER A 67 15.00 15.00 18.65
CA SER A 67 14.08 14.95 19.79
C SER A 67 14.67 14.21 21.00
N SER A 68 15.64 13.32 20.78
CA SER A 68 16.37 12.64 21.86
C SER A 68 17.41 13.54 22.53
N GLU A 69 17.92 14.53 21.80
CA GLU A 69 18.97 15.44 22.27
C GLU A 69 18.42 16.68 23.01
N VAL A 70 17.15 17.05 22.78
CA VAL A 70 16.58 18.27 23.36
C VAL A 70 15.09 18.11 23.68
N ASN A 71 14.68 18.58 24.85
CA ASN A 71 13.32 18.44 25.36
C ASN A 71 12.45 19.66 24.95
N PHE A 72 11.78 19.57 23.79
CA PHE A 72 11.01 20.67 23.19
C PHE A 72 9.52 20.70 23.59
N ASN A 73 9.08 19.85 24.54
CA ASN A 73 7.68 19.72 24.95
C ASN A 73 7.07 21.00 25.56
N SER A 74 7.90 21.96 25.94
CA SER A 74 7.52 23.23 26.58
C SER A 74 7.17 24.35 25.58
N GLU A 75 7.49 24.22 24.30
CA GLU A 75 7.22 25.26 23.29
C GLU A 75 5.92 25.00 22.52
N LYS A 76 4.98 25.95 22.65
CA LYS A 76 3.64 25.87 22.02
C LYS A 76 3.69 25.78 20.50
N GLU A 77 4.66 26.42 19.85
CA GLU A 77 4.79 26.43 18.38
C GLU A 77 5.18 25.07 17.82
N ILE A 78 6.20 24.43 18.42
CA ILE A 78 6.64 23.07 18.06
C ILE A 78 5.53 22.06 18.33
N ALA A 79 4.87 22.17 19.49
CA ALA A 79 3.75 21.31 19.84
C ALA A 79 2.56 21.44 18.85
N GLY A 80 2.29 22.66 18.36
CA GLY A 80 1.29 22.93 17.32
C GLY A 80 1.61 22.21 16.00
N LEU A 81 2.84 22.38 15.50
CA LEU A 81 3.29 21.74 14.26
C LEU A 81 3.34 20.21 14.36
N VAL A 82 3.79 19.66 15.49
CA VAL A 82 3.78 18.20 15.71
C VAL A 82 2.34 17.67 15.69
N ARG A 83 1.38 18.39 16.25
CA ARG A 83 -0.04 18.00 16.19
C ARG A 83 -0.56 18.03 14.75
N GLU A 84 -0.20 19.03 13.97
CA GLU A 84 -0.57 19.14 12.57
C GLU A 84 -0.01 17.97 11.74
N VAL A 85 1.29 17.69 11.86
CA VAL A 85 1.95 16.56 11.20
C VAL A 85 1.27 15.23 11.59
N LYS A 86 0.97 15.03 12.87
CA LYS A 86 0.24 13.83 13.34
C LYS A 86 -1.16 13.73 12.74
N ALA A 87 -1.90 14.83 12.65
CA ALA A 87 -3.24 14.85 12.05
C ALA A 87 -3.18 14.50 10.56
N LYS A 88 -2.22 15.08 9.81
CA LYS A 88 -2.01 14.78 8.38
C LYS A 88 -1.58 13.32 8.17
N LEU A 89 -0.73 12.78 9.03
CA LEU A 89 -0.29 11.39 8.97
C LEU A 89 -1.44 10.41 9.25
N LEU A 90 -2.31 10.71 10.22
CA LEU A 90 -3.54 9.94 10.44
C LEU A 90 -4.45 9.96 9.21
N LYS A 91 -4.61 11.12 8.57
CA LYS A 91 -5.38 11.25 7.33
C LYS A 91 -4.79 10.38 6.20
N SER A 92 -3.48 10.46 5.99
CA SER A 92 -2.78 9.64 4.98
C SER A 92 -2.93 8.14 5.25
N LYS A 93 -2.90 7.71 6.52
CA LYS A 93 -3.16 6.31 6.92
C LYS A 93 -4.58 5.86 6.58
N ILE A 94 -5.58 6.71 6.82
CA ILE A 94 -6.98 6.42 6.50
C ILE A 94 -7.14 6.27 4.98
N GLU A 95 -6.61 7.19 4.18
CA GLU A 95 -6.68 7.15 2.72
C GLU A 95 -6.02 5.88 2.14
N ASN A 96 -4.82 5.52 2.63
CA ASN A 96 -4.15 4.27 2.24
C ASN A 96 -4.98 3.03 2.61
N LYS A 97 -5.63 3.05 3.78
CA LYS A 97 -6.50 1.94 4.20
C LYS A 97 -7.69 1.79 3.25
N ILE A 98 -8.36 2.88 2.91
CA ILE A 98 -9.49 2.90 1.97
C ILE A 98 -9.06 2.38 0.60
N LEU A 99 -7.92 2.84 0.07
CA LEU A 99 -7.38 2.37 -1.20
C LEU A 99 -7.13 0.85 -1.20
N ASN A 100 -6.52 0.33 -0.12
CA ASN A 100 -6.26 -1.10 0.02
C ASN A 100 -7.55 -1.92 0.12
N GLU A 101 -8.56 -1.44 0.86
CA GLU A 101 -9.87 -2.08 0.93
C GLU A 101 -10.55 -2.11 -0.45
N TYR A 102 -10.47 -1.02 -1.22
CA TYR A 102 -10.97 -0.98 -2.60
C TYR A 102 -10.29 -2.03 -3.49
N ILE A 103 -8.96 -2.10 -3.47
CA ILE A 103 -8.18 -3.05 -4.28
C ILE A 103 -8.54 -4.49 -3.87
N PHE A 104 -8.62 -4.76 -2.57
CA PHE A 104 -8.99 -6.07 -2.04
C PHE A 104 -10.39 -6.51 -2.51
N ASN A 105 -11.38 -5.63 -2.37
CA ASN A 105 -12.75 -5.89 -2.79
C ASN A 105 -12.85 -6.12 -4.31
N THR A 106 -12.16 -5.30 -5.10
CA THR A 106 -12.11 -5.43 -6.56
C THR A 106 -11.47 -6.75 -6.99
N ARG A 107 -10.34 -7.12 -6.36
CA ARG A 107 -9.67 -8.41 -6.62
C ARG A 107 -10.55 -9.60 -6.25
N LYS A 108 -11.22 -9.54 -5.10
CA LYS A 108 -12.15 -10.58 -4.65
C LYS A 108 -13.33 -10.75 -5.61
N PHE A 109 -13.90 -9.63 -6.07
CA PHE A 109 -14.99 -9.62 -7.04
C PHE A 109 -14.57 -10.24 -8.38
N LEU A 110 -13.44 -9.81 -8.94
CA LEU A 110 -12.91 -10.38 -10.19
C LEU A 110 -12.63 -11.87 -10.04
N LYS A 111 -12.05 -12.30 -8.92
CA LYS A 111 -11.83 -13.72 -8.63
C LYS A 111 -13.14 -14.50 -8.61
N GLY A 112 -14.19 -13.98 -7.97
CA GLY A 112 -15.52 -14.60 -7.95
C GLY A 112 -16.12 -14.73 -9.35
N ILE A 113 -16.04 -13.68 -10.18
CA ILE A 113 -16.47 -13.75 -11.59
C ILE A 113 -15.68 -14.81 -12.34
N PHE A 114 -14.36 -14.87 -12.17
CA PHE A 114 -13.55 -15.88 -12.86
C PHE A 114 -13.90 -17.29 -12.41
N GLU A 115 -14.17 -17.53 -11.12
CA GLU A 115 -14.62 -18.84 -10.62
C GLU A 115 -16.00 -19.23 -11.14
N GLU A 116 -16.90 -18.27 -11.36
CA GLU A 116 -18.26 -18.51 -11.88
C GLU A 116 -18.28 -18.70 -13.40
N VAL A 117 -17.55 -17.87 -14.14
CA VAL A 117 -17.57 -17.83 -15.61
C VAL A 117 -16.57 -18.79 -16.25
N LEU A 118 -15.51 -19.19 -15.54
CA LEU A 118 -14.67 -20.31 -15.94
C LEU A 118 -15.17 -21.56 -15.23
N PRO A 119 -16.10 -22.36 -15.82
CA PRO A 119 -16.30 -23.70 -15.33
C PRO A 119 -14.93 -24.37 -15.34
N GLU A 120 -14.55 -24.99 -14.22
CA GLU A 120 -13.30 -25.76 -14.13
C GLU A 120 -13.12 -26.51 -15.44
N ARG A 121 -12.03 -26.23 -16.17
CA ARG A 121 -11.62 -27.00 -17.36
C ARG A 121 -11.18 -28.41 -16.93
N ARG A 122 -11.99 -29.11 -16.14
CA ARG A 122 -11.91 -30.56 -16.04
C ARG A 122 -12.49 -31.06 -17.35
N ASN A 123 -11.62 -31.54 -18.23
CA ASN A 123 -12.02 -32.35 -19.37
C ASN A 123 -13.02 -33.39 -18.87
N THR A 124 -14.30 -33.16 -19.12
CA THR A 124 -15.36 -34.01 -18.62
C THR A 124 -15.37 -35.19 -19.57
N VAL A 125 -14.74 -36.29 -19.16
CA VAL A 125 -14.68 -37.49 -19.98
C VAL A 125 -16.02 -38.21 -19.83
N TYR A 126 -16.72 -38.39 -20.93
CA TYR A 126 -17.98 -39.13 -20.95
C TYR A 126 -17.70 -40.60 -21.22
N SER A 127 -18.38 -41.49 -20.48
CA SER A 127 -18.41 -42.90 -20.83
C SER A 127 -19.18 -43.09 -22.13
N HIS A 128 -19.00 -44.24 -22.77
CA HIS A 128 -19.75 -44.64 -23.97
C HIS A 128 -21.29 -44.62 -23.75
N TYR A 129 -21.76 -44.67 -22.50
CA TYR A 129 -23.18 -44.59 -22.13
C TYR A 129 -23.62 -43.16 -21.73
N GLY A 130 -22.79 -42.15 -21.98
CA GLY A 130 -23.10 -40.74 -21.71
C GLY A 130 -23.02 -40.31 -20.25
N LYS A 131 -22.46 -41.13 -19.35
CA LYS A 131 -22.25 -40.76 -17.94
C LYS A 131 -20.92 -40.04 -17.76
N ILE A 132 -20.90 -39.00 -16.93
CA ILE A 132 -19.67 -38.26 -16.60
C ILE A 132 -18.76 -39.16 -15.77
N VAL A 133 -17.55 -39.42 -16.27
CA VAL A 133 -16.50 -40.21 -15.60
C VAL A 133 -15.40 -39.26 -15.16
N LYS A 134 -15.08 -39.25 -13.86
CA LYS A 134 -13.88 -38.57 -13.37
C LYS A 134 -12.67 -39.43 -13.77
N PRO A 135 -11.63 -38.87 -14.40
CA PRO A 135 -10.41 -39.64 -14.66
C PRO A 135 -9.80 -40.02 -13.30
N GLU A 136 -9.86 -41.31 -12.96
CA GLU A 136 -9.18 -41.83 -11.77
C GLU A 136 -7.67 -41.71 -12.00
N LEU A 137 -6.98 -41.05 -11.07
CA LEU A 137 -5.52 -40.97 -11.05
C LEU A 137 -4.96 -42.37 -10.82
N HIS A 138 -4.70 -43.10 -11.90
CA HIS A 138 -3.98 -44.36 -11.81
C HIS A 138 -2.51 -44.02 -11.52
N ASN A 139 -2.08 -44.24 -10.28
CA ASN A 139 -0.68 -44.14 -9.90
C ASN A 139 0.10 -45.19 -10.69
N VAL A 140 0.86 -44.75 -11.69
CA VAL A 140 1.75 -45.62 -12.45
C VAL A 140 2.97 -45.91 -11.58
N VAL A 141 3.01 -47.09 -10.96
CA VAL A 141 4.22 -47.62 -10.34
C VAL A 141 5.06 -48.21 -11.47
N ILE A 142 6.22 -47.62 -11.73
CA ILE A 142 7.20 -48.17 -12.68
C ILE A 142 7.96 -49.26 -11.93
N ASP A 143 7.66 -50.52 -12.21
CA ASP A 143 8.54 -51.62 -11.80
C ASP A 143 9.79 -51.57 -12.69
N GLN A 144 10.91 -51.10 -12.13
CA GLN A 144 12.22 -51.30 -12.74
C GLN A 144 12.59 -52.77 -12.59
N ILE A 145 12.57 -53.51 -13.70
CA ILE A 145 13.19 -54.83 -13.77
C ILE A 145 14.69 -54.64 -14.03
N VAL A 146 15.47 -55.34 -13.20
CA VAL A 146 16.94 -55.49 -13.17
C VAL A 146 17.55 -55.79 -14.53
#